data_AF-A0AAX3UDV4-F1
#
_entry.id   AF-A0AAX3UDV4-F1
#
_cell.length_a   1.000
_cell.length_b   1.000
_cell.length_c   1.000
_cell.angle_alpha   90.00
_cell.angle_beta   90.00
_cell.angle_gamma   90.00
#
_symmetry.space_group_name_H-M   'P 1'
#
loop_
_entity.id
_entity.type
_entity.pdbx_description
1 polymer ?
#
loop_
_entity_poly.entity_id
_entity_poly.type
_entity_poly.pdbx_seq_one_letter_code
_entity_poly.pdbx_strand_id
1 'polypeptide(L)'
;MTTSLDQRIKVLNRKINFNMRIATWINLTIGVITIVIAIFSISYRAFMLPGVASLSLGLYYEYREQRLKHEAWQHLDVLVILLIINLFCGAIVPVVFIFFAITERHQINKLSGKSYMK
;
A
#
# COMPACT_ATOMS: atom_id res chain seq x y z
N MET A 1 -30.33 9.00 11.80
CA MET A 1 -30.16 8.12 10.62
C MET A 1 -28.70 8.15 10.14
N THR A 2 -27.74 8.04 11.05
CA THR A 2 -26.28 8.22 10.84
C THR A 2 -25.49 6.91 11.00
N THR A 3 -26.06 5.93 11.70
CA THR A 3 -25.41 4.66 12.06
C THR A 3 -25.03 3.79 10.87
N SER A 4 -25.82 3.79 9.78
CA SER A 4 -25.56 2.95 8.61
C SER A 4 -24.39 3.47 7.74
N LEU A 5 -24.24 4.79 7.63
CA LEU A 5 -23.14 5.42 6.89
C LEU A 5 -21.82 5.24 7.63
N ASP A 6 -21.81 5.52 8.94
CA ASP A 6 -20.62 5.39 9.78
C ASP A 6 -20.13 3.94 9.84
N GLN A 7 -21.06 2.97 9.90
CA GLN A 7 -20.73 1.55 9.79
C GLN A 7 -20.10 1.19 8.44
N ARG A 8 -20.65 1.69 7.32
CA ARG A 8 -20.07 1.46 5.98
C ARG A 8 -18.65 2.01 5.87
N ILE A 9 -18.42 3.24 6.33
CA ILE A 9 -17.09 3.86 6.33
C ILE A 9 -16.12 3.05 7.20
N LYS A 10 -16.56 2.57 8.38
CA LYS A 10 -15.74 1.72 9.25
C LYS A 10 -15.37 0.39 8.60
N VAL A 11 -16.27 -0.23 7.85
CA VAL A 11 -15.99 -1.47 7.10
C VAL A 11 -14.98 -1.21 5.99
N LEU A 12 -15.17 -0.15 5.20
CA LEU A 12 -14.24 0.24 4.13
C LEU A 12 -12.84 0.56 4.68
N ASN A 13 -12.73 1.30 5.78
CA ASN A 13 -11.43 1.57 6.42
C ASN A 13 -10.73 0.29 6.90
N ARG A 14 -11.47 -0.70 7.42
CA ARG A 14 -10.87 -2.01 7.77
C ARG A 14 -10.33 -2.73 6.54
N LYS A 15 -11.05 -2.69 5.41
CA LYS A 15 -10.59 -3.28 4.15
C LYS A 15 -9.33 -2.60 3.62
N ILE A 16 -9.27 -1.27 3.67
CA ILE A 16 -8.08 -0.49 3.28
C ILE A 16 -6.88 -0.95 4.12
N ASN A 17 -7.01 -0.98 5.44
CA ASN A 17 -5.93 -1.40 6.33
C ASN A 17 -5.52 -2.86 6.07
N PHE A 18 -6.48 -3.75 5.82
CA PHE A 18 -6.18 -5.14 5.50
C PHE A 18 -5.38 -5.28 4.20
N ASN A 19 -5.82 -4.61 3.13
CA ASN A 19 -5.12 -4.63 1.84
C ASN A 19 -3.72 -4.03 1.93
N MET A 20 -3.58 -2.90 2.63
CA MET A 20 -2.27 -2.26 2.82
C MET A 20 -1.34 -3.13 3.66
N ARG A 21 -1.85 -3.80 4.70
CA ARG A 21 -1.06 -4.74 5.48
C ARG A 21 -0.58 -5.92 4.63
N ILE A 22 -1.42 -6.46 3.74
CA ILE A 22 -0.98 -7.47 2.78
C ILE A 22 0.12 -6.91 1.87
N ALA A 23 -0.06 -5.72 1.30
CA ALA A 23 0.95 -5.08 0.47
C ALA A 23 2.29 -4.89 1.22
N THR A 24 2.25 -4.54 2.50
CA THR A 24 3.42 -4.44 3.40
C THR A 24 4.17 -5.76 3.46
N TRP A 25 3.48 -6.86 3.83
CA TRP A 25 4.12 -8.17 3.97
C TRP A 25 4.71 -8.68 2.66
N ILE A 26 4.02 -8.44 1.54
CA ILE A 26 4.52 -8.83 0.22
C ILE A 26 5.77 -8.02 -0.14
N ASN A 27 5.77 -6.70 0.09
CA ASN A 27 6.95 -5.86 -0.17
C ASN A 27 8.16 -6.25 0.69
N LEU A 28 7.94 -6.52 1.99
CA LEU A 28 9.01 -7.00 2.86
C LEU A 28 9.56 -8.35 2.38
N THR A 29 8.67 -9.30 2.08
CA THR A 29 9.07 -10.67 1.69
C THR A 29 9.81 -10.67 0.35
N ILE A 30 9.26 -10.02 -0.67
CA ILE A 30 9.89 -9.92 -1.99
C ILE A 30 11.22 -9.16 -1.87
N GLY A 31 11.24 -8.03 -1.16
CA GLY A 31 12.45 -7.24 -0.95
C GLY A 31 13.59 -8.06 -0.35
N VAL A 32 13.32 -8.80 0.74
CA VAL A 32 14.32 -9.69 1.37
C VAL A 32 14.79 -10.77 0.40
N ILE A 33 13.87 -11.50 -0.23
CA ILE A 33 14.21 -12.61 -1.15
C ILE A 33 15.05 -12.09 -2.33
N THR A 34 14.65 -10.98 -2.94
CA THR A 34 15.36 -10.38 -4.07
C THR A 34 16.76 -9.92 -3.69
N ILE A 35 16.92 -9.29 -2.52
CA ILE A 35 18.25 -8.87 -2.03
C ILE A 35 19.14 -10.09 -1.79
N VAL A 36 18.63 -11.12 -1.12
CA VAL A 36 19.38 -12.36 -0.86
C VAL A 36 19.83 -12.99 -2.18
N ILE A 37 18.93 -13.17 -3.15
CA ILE A 37 19.28 -13.73 -4.47
C ILE A 37 20.32 -12.88 -5.19
N ALA A 38 20.17 -11.55 -5.17
CA ALA A 38 21.08 -10.61 -5.82
C ALA A 38 22.50 -10.62 -5.22
N ILE A 39 22.63 -10.87 -3.91
CA ILE A 39 23.93 -11.00 -3.23
C ILE A 39 24.64 -12.27 -3.69
N PHE A 40 23.93 -13.40 -3.75
CA PHE A 40 24.54 -14.70 -4.07
C PHE A 40 24.70 -14.96 -5.57
N SER A 41 23.98 -14.25 -6.43
CA SER A 41 24.00 -14.47 -7.88
C SER A 41 24.40 -13.22 -8.65
N ILE A 42 25.55 -13.27 -9.32
CA ILE A 42 26.09 -12.15 -10.13
C ILE A 42 25.09 -11.70 -11.20
N SER A 43 24.39 -12.63 -11.84
CA SER A 43 23.37 -12.35 -12.87
C SER A 43 22.16 -11.57 -12.37
N TYR A 44 21.95 -11.50 -11.05
CA TYR A 44 20.79 -10.85 -10.43
C TYR A 44 21.15 -9.54 -9.71
N ARG A 45 22.38 -9.04 -9.82
CA ARG A 45 22.79 -7.77 -9.20
C ARG A 45 21.95 -6.58 -9.66
N ALA A 46 21.44 -6.59 -10.89
CA ALA A 46 20.53 -5.56 -11.39
C ALA A 46 19.21 -5.47 -10.60
N PHE A 47 18.79 -6.55 -9.93
CA PHE A 47 17.59 -6.58 -9.09
C PHE A 47 17.84 -6.10 -7.65
N MET A 48 19.08 -5.75 -7.29
CA MET A 48 19.39 -5.27 -5.95
C MET A 48 18.66 -3.95 -5.63
N LEU A 49 18.58 -3.02 -6.59
CA LEU A 49 17.89 -1.75 -6.41
C LEU A 49 16.36 -1.93 -6.27
N PRO A 50 15.67 -2.71 -7.13
CA PRO A 50 14.27 -3.10 -6.90
C PRO A 50 14.03 -3.80 -5.55
N GLY A 51 14.93 -4.70 -5.13
CA GLY A 51 14.83 -5.40 -3.85
C GLY A 51 14.93 -4.44 -2.65
N VAL A 52 15.90 -3.53 -2.66
CA VAL A 52 16.06 -2.49 -1.63
C VAL A 52 14.86 -1.54 -1.62
N ALA A 53 14.36 -1.13 -2.78
CA ALA A 53 13.18 -0.27 -2.88
C ALA A 53 11.93 -0.96 -2.28
N SER A 54 11.68 -2.22 -2.63
CA SER A 54 10.56 -3.00 -2.10
C SER A 54 10.66 -3.19 -0.58
N LEU A 55 11.85 -3.52 -0.06
CA LEU A 55 12.09 -3.62 1.38
C LEU A 55 11.87 -2.29 2.10
N SER A 56 12.40 -1.20 1.56
CA SER A 56 12.25 0.16 2.13
C SER A 56 10.78 0.59 2.17
N LEU A 57 10.02 0.29 1.11
CA LEU A 57 8.58 0.54 1.06
C LEU A 57 7.83 -0.29 2.10
N GLY A 58 8.16 -1.58 2.23
CA GLY A 58 7.56 -2.45 3.25
C GLY A 58 7.78 -1.90 4.67
N LEU A 59 9.02 -1.51 5.01
CA LEU A 59 9.34 -0.90 6.30
C LEU A 59 8.61 0.44 6.51
N TYR A 60 8.52 1.26 5.47
CA TYR A 60 7.78 2.52 5.52
C TYR A 60 6.28 2.29 5.78
N TYR A 61 5.68 1.26 5.18
CA TYR A 61 4.26 0.95 5.38
C TYR A 61 4.01 0.47 6.81
N GLU A 62 4.86 -0.42 7.31
CA GLU A 62 4.80 -0.90 8.68
C GLU A 62 4.94 0.25 9.68
N TYR A 63 5.91 1.15 9.45
CA TYR A 63 6.08 2.35 10.27
C TYR A 63 4.81 3.22 10.30
N ARG A 64 4.19 3.46 9.14
CA ARG A 64 2.94 4.23 9.04
C ARG A 64 1.79 3.56 9.77
N GLU A 65 1.61 2.25 9.62
CA GLU A 65 0.56 1.50 10.30
C GLU A 65 0.72 1.55 11.82
N GLN A 66 1.95 1.42 12.32
CA GLN A 66 2.23 1.48 13.76
C GLN A 66 2.03 2.89 14.34
N ARG A 67 2.48 3.93 13.63
CA ARG A 67 2.45 5.32 14.13
C ARG A 67 1.08 5.98 13.97
N LEU A 68 0.45 5.84 12.82
CA LEU A 68 -0.77 6.58 12.46
C LEU A 68 -2.06 5.75 12.65
N LYS A 69 -1.94 4.42 12.83
CA LYS A 69 -3.05 3.49 13.11
C LYS A 69 -4.23 3.68 12.15
N HIS A 70 -5.29 4.38 12.59
CA HIS A 70 -6.50 4.60 11.81
C HIS A 70 -6.36 5.64 10.70
N GLU A 71 -5.36 6.53 10.79
CA GLU A 71 -5.11 7.58 9.80
C GLU A 71 -4.03 7.22 8.79
N ALA A 72 -3.42 6.03 8.92
CA ALA A 72 -2.28 5.59 8.11
C ALA A 72 -2.51 5.68 6.60
N TRP A 73 -3.76 5.52 6.16
CA TRP A 73 -4.16 5.47 4.74
C TRP A 73 -5.30 6.44 4.42
N GLN A 74 -5.37 7.56 5.15
CA GLN A 74 -6.43 8.57 5.01
C GLN A 74 -6.33 9.37 3.71
N HIS A 75 -5.13 9.46 3.15
CA HIS A 75 -4.80 10.32 2.01
C HIS A 75 -4.72 9.50 0.73
N LEU A 76 -5.60 9.79 -0.23
CA LEU A 76 -5.71 9.07 -1.50
C LEU A 76 -4.46 9.27 -2.37
N ASP A 77 -3.94 10.48 -2.39
CA ASP A 77 -2.69 10.90 -3.00
C ASP A 77 -1.51 10.05 -2.53
N VAL A 78 -1.43 9.74 -1.23
CA VAL A 78 -0.36 8.87 -0.73
C VAL A 78 -0.50 7.46 -1.28
N LEU A 79 -1.71 6.89 -1.34
CA LEU A 79 -1.91 5.57 -1.92
C LEU A 79 -1.55 5.53 -3.41
N VAL A 80 -1.91 6.58 -4.17
CA VAL A 80 -1.58 6.70 -5.60
C VAL A 80 -0.08 6.81 -5.82
N ILE A 81 0.62 7.65 -5.04
CA ILE A 81 2.09 7.77 -5.12
C ILE A 81 2.74 6.42 -4.83
N LEU A 82 2.30 5.72 -3.78
CA LEU A 82 2.81 4.40 -3.45
C LEU A 82 2.58 3.38 -4.57
N LEU A 83 1.41 3.40 -5.21
CA LEU A 83 1.12 2.56 -6.37
C LEU A 83 2.10 2.83 -7.53
N ILE A 84 2.36 4.09 -7.85
CA ILE A 84 3.28 4.49 -8.92
C ILE A 84 4.70 4.02 -8.61
N ILE A 85 5.18 4.21 -7.37
CA ILE A 85 6.53 3.77 -6.98
C ILE A 85 6.64 2.24 -7.09
N ASN A 86 5.64 1.47 -6.62
CA ASN A 86 5.69 0.02 -6.75
C ASN A 86 5.69 -0.44 -8.22
N LEU A 87 4.90 0.19 -9.09
CA LEU A 87 4.92 -0.08 -10.53
C LEU A 87 6.29 0.19 -11.14
N PHE A 88 6.88 1.34 -10.82
CA PHE A 88 8.21 1.72 -11.30
C PHE A 88 9.30 0.73 -10.86
N CYS A 89 9.20 0.21 -9.63
CA CYS A 89 10.11 -0.80 -9.10
C CYS A 89 9.79 -2.24 -9.54
N GLY A 90 8.78 -2.46 -10.40
CA GLY A 90 8.40 -3.80 -10.88
C GLY A 90 7.66 -4.68 -9.86
N ALA A 91 7.22 -4.11 -8.73
CA ALA A 91 6.51 -4.82 -7.67
C ALA A 91 5.01 -4.96 -7.98
N ILE A 92 4.67 -5.80 -8.96
CA ILE A 92 3.30 -5.93 -9.50
C ILE A 92 2.30 -6.47 -8.45
N VAL A 93 2.71 -7.40 -7.60
CA VAL A 93 1.79 -8.03 -6.65
C VAL A 93 1.29 -7.04 -5.57
N PRO A 94 2.15 -6.26 -4.90
CA PRO A 94 1.72 -5.17 -4.01
C PRO A 94 0.79 -4.15 -4.67
N VAL A 95 1.02 -3.83 -5.96
CA VAL A 95 0.22 -2.86 -6.71
C VAL A 95 -1.26 -3.23 -6.73
N VAL A 96 -1.60 -4.51 -6.88
CA VAL A 96 -3.00 -4.98 -6.90
C VAL A 96 -3.71 -4.63 -5.58
N PHE A 97 -3.06 -4.86 -4.45
CA PHE A 97 -3.63 -4.57 -3.13
C PHE A 97 -3.73 -3.08 -2.86
N ILE A 98 -2.73 -2.30 -3.27
CA ILE A 98 -2.77 -0.83 -3.19
C ILE A 98 -3.90 -0.27 -4.07
N PHE A 99 -4.13 -0.85 -5.24
CA PHE A 99 -5.23 -0.46 -6.13
C PHE A 99 -6.61 -0.72 -5.50
N PHE A 100 -6.80 -1.86 -4.84
CA PHE A 100 -8.01 -2.11 -4.07
C PHE A 100 -8.17 -1.11 -2.93
N ALA A 101 -7.10 -0.79 -2.20
CA ALA A 101 -7.12 0.24 -1.16
C ALA A 101 -7.53 1.63 -1.71
N ILE A 102 -7.02 2.02 -2.88
CA ILE A 102 -7.41 3.26 -3.59
C ILE A 102 -8.91 3.25 -3.90
N THR A 103 -9.41 2.14 -4.44
CA THR A 103 -10.83 2.00 -4.82
C THR A 103 -11.74 2.17 -3.60
N GLU A 104 -11.43 1.49 -2.50
CA GLU A 104 -12.21 1.59 -1.27
C GLU A 104 -12.09 2.98 -0.64
N ARG A 105 -10.91 3.64 -0.73
CA ARG A 105 -10.73 5.02 -0.25
C ARG A 105 -11.52 6.03 -1.07
N HIS A 106 -11.58 5.83 -2.39
CA HIS A 106 -12.39 6.65 -3.27
C HIS A 106 -13.89 6.52 -2.96
N GLN A 107 -14.37 5.31 -2.64
CA GLN A 107 -15.75 5.11 -2.17
C GLN A 107 -16.04 5.86 -0.86
N ILE A 108 -15.12 5.83 0.11
CA ILE A 108 -15.26 6.61 1.35
C ILE A 108 -15.36 8.10 1.04
N ASN A 109 -14.49 8.64 0.18
CA ASN A 109 -14.51 10.06 -0.18
C ASN A 109 -15.84 10.48 -0.83
N LYS A 110 -16.42 9.63 -1.69
CA LYS A 110 -17.77 9.84 -2.26
C LYS A 110 -18.85 9.84 -1.18
N LEU A 111 -18.82 8.86 -0.27
CA LEU A 111 -19.79 8.74 0.83
C LEU A 111 -19.71 9.89 1.83
N SER A 112 -18.51 10.44 2.06
CA SER A 112 -18.27 11.55 2.98
C SER A 112 -18.43 12.94 2.33
N GLY A 113 -18.86 13.02 1.07
CA GLY A 113 -19.03 14.30 0.36
C GLY A 113 -17.72 15.06 0.09
N LYS A 114 -16.56 14.45 0.32
CA LYS A 114 -15.23 15.02 0.06
C LYS A 114 -14.82 14.79 -1.40
N SER A 115 -15.74 15.02 -2.34
CA SER A 115 -15.46 14.82 -3.76
C SER A 115 -14.45 15.85 -4.25
N TYR A 116 -13.20 15.42 -4.46
CA TYR A 116 -12.16 16.21 -5.13
C TYR A 116 -12.29 16.21 -6.66
N MET A 117 -13.35 15.58 -7.20
CA MET A 117 -13.80 15.81 -8.57
C MET A 117 -15.20 16.43 -8.53
N LYS A 118 -15.26 17.71 -8.85
CA LYS A 118 -16.41 18.32 -9.52
C LYS A 118 -16.12 18.25 -11.02
#